data_AF-A0A0D6Q7L1-F1
#
_entry.id   AF-A0A0D6Q7L1-F1
#
_cell.length_a   1.000
_cell.length_b   1.000
_cell.length_c   1.000
_cell.angle_alpha   90.00
_cell.angle_beta   90.00
_cell.angle_gamma   90.00
#
_symmetry.space_group_name_H-M   'P 1'
#
loop_
_entity.id
_entity.type
_entity.pdbx_description
1 polymer ?
#
loop_
_entity_poly.entity_id
_entity_poly.type
_entity_poly.pdbx_seq_one_letter_code
_entity_poly.pdbx_strand_id
1 'polypeptide(L)'
;MSISTPIGLRLKNTLDAECQHMQNTWFFKWRHIGGAAPVEIEGFDGGMIHYTGVEFSGSAQIVYWSTIQRYAKKKVQELFDNLEHELKQYPVEVRAQSISESESLIRHFIDKIRKTAIENDRILRGNGHRFPSPYDKGRWAGAQDQDIKNRSAQIRHIYYDIEVSRLVKNIKSHVDLLPARQSDQILITVEEIEKNPSKMKGFLKSIQTIVEGTASNVASTYIQEFLKPFLGP
;
A
#
# COMPACT_ATOMS: atom_id res chain seq x y z
N MET A 1 11.39 16.62 -2.26
CA MET A 1 11.42 15.23 -1.74
C MET A 1 10.33 15.12 -0.71
N SER A 2 9.35 14.23 -0.90
CA SER A 2 8.34 13.98 0.14
C SER A 2 9.03 13.30 1.33
N ILE A 3 8.81 13.81 2.54
CA ILE A 3 9.25 13.14 3.76
C ILE A 3 8.40 11.87 3.89
N SER A 4 9.03 10.69 3.86
CA SER A 4 8.30 9.43 3.99
C SER A 4 7.66 9.32 5.36
N THR A 5 6.44 8.79 5.39
CA THR A 5 5.72 8.56 6.65
C THR A 5 6.42 7.48 7.50
N PRO A 6 6.27 7.49 8.83
CA PRO A 6 6.82 6.44 9.68
C PRO A 6 6.37 5.03 9.27
N ILE A 7 5.11 4.89 8.85
CA ILE A 7 4.55 3.64 8.29
C ILE A 7 5.29 3.25 7.00
N GLY A 8 5.39 4.19 6.05
CA GLY A 8 6.06 3.95 4.76
C GLY A 8 7.52 3.53 4.92
N LEU A 9 8.25 4.16 5.84
CA LEU A 9 9.64 3.81 6.13
C LEU A 9 9.79 2.39 6.71
N ARG A 10 8.95 2.04 7.71
CA ARG A 10 8.95 0.69 8.30
C ARG A 10 8.58 -0.37 7.28
N LEU A 11 7.55 -0.10 6.48
CA LEU A 11 7.09 -0.99 5.42
C LEU A 11 8.20 -1.22 4.40
N LYS A 12 8.85 -0.16 3.92
CA LYS A 12 9.98 -0.27 2.99
C LYS A 12 11.07 -1.19 3.51
N ASN A 13 11.54 -0.96 4.74
CA ASN A 13 12.58 -1.80 5.35
C ASN A 13 12.15 -3.27 5.47
N THR A 14 10.88 -3.49 5.82
CA THR A 14 10.30 -4.85 5.90
C THR A 14 10.28 -5.53 4.54
N LEU A 15 9.86 -4.84 3.48
CA LEU A 15 9.81 -5.38 2.13
C LEU A 15 11.20 -5.63 1.54
N ASP A 16 12.17 -4.77 1.85
CA ASP A 16 13.56 -4.96 1.44
C ASP A 16 14.18 -6.20 2.10
N ALA A 17 13.96 -6.39 3.41
CA ALA A 17 14.38 -7.58 4.13
C ALA A 17 13.69 -8.86 3.61
N GLU A 18 12.39 -8.81 3.36
CA GLU A 18 11.61 -9.92 2.82
C GLU A 18 12.10 -10.31 1.41
N CYS A 19 12.40 -9.32 0.56
CA CYS A 19 12.99 -9.56 -0.75
C CYS A 19 14.33 -10.30 -0.67
N GLN A 20 15.21 -9.88 0.24
CA GLN A 20 16.49 -10.54 0.46
C GLN A 20 16.31 -11.96 0.99
N HIS A 21 15.40 -12.14 1.94
CA HIS A 21 15.06 -13.46 2.47
C HIS A 21 14.59 -14.40 1.35
N MET A 22 13.59 -13.98 0.57
CA MET A 22 13.06 -14.74 -0.58
C MET A 22 14.13 -15.12 -1.60
N GLN A 23 15.07 -14.23 -1.89
CA GLN A 23 16.19 -14.49 -2.80
C GLN A 23 17.13 -15.56 -2.25
N ASN A 24 17.48 -15.46 -0.96
CA ASN A 24 18.47 -16.33 -0.32
C ASN A 24 17.90 -17.69 0.10
N THR A 25 16.60 -17.80 0.34
CA THR A 25 15.95 -19.03 0.80
C THR A 25 15.19 -19.72 -0.32
N TRP A 26 14.08 -19.15 -0.77
CA TRP A 26 13.14 -19.83 -1.64
C TRP A 26 13.65 -19.92 -3.08
N PHE A 27 14.01 -18.80 -3.70
CA PHE A 27 14.52 -18.80 -5.09
C PHE A 27 15.85 -19.54 -5.21
N PHE A 28 16.72 -19.43 -4.21
CA PHE A 28 17.99 -20.15 -4.18
C PHE A 28 17.78 -21.67 -4.21
N LYS A 29 16.88 -22.21 -3.37
CA LYS A 29 16.60 -23.65 -3.34
C LYS A 29 16.06 -24.16 -4.67
N TRP A 30 15.14 -23.42 -5.31
CA TRP A 30 14.61 -23.80 -6.62
C TRP A 30 15.70 -23.96 -7.69
N ARG A 31 16.75 -23.14 -7.67
CA ARG A 31 17.87 -23.26 -8.63
C ARG A 31 18.65 -24.58 -8.53
N HIS A 32 18.51 -25.32 -7.44
CA HIS A 32 19.29 -26.53 -7.16
C HIS A 32 18.51 -27.83 -7.29
N ILE A 33 17.23 -27.81 -7.67
CA ILE A 33 16.36 -29.00 -7.71
C ILE A 33 16.84 -30.12 -8.66
N GLY A 34 17.68 -29.79 -9.64
CA GLY A 34 18.27 -30.74 -10.60
C GLY A 34 19.56 -31.40 -10.12
N GLY A 35 20.00 -31.11 -8.89
CA GLY A 35 21.18 -31.72 -8.29
C GLY A 35 20.98 -33.19 -7.89
N ALA A 36 22.10 -33.87 -7.58
CA ALA A 36 22.09 -35.26 -7.11
C ALA A 36 21.54 -35.41 -5.68
N ALA A 37 21.55 -34.34 -4.89
CA ALA A 37 21.02 -34.32 -3.54
C ALA A 37 19.54 -33.90 -3.54
N PRO A 38 18.69 -34.50 -2.68
CA PRO A 38 17.33 -34.04 -2.48
C PRO A 38 17.31 -32.59 -1.98
N VAL A 39 16.46 -31.77 -2.59
CA VAL A 39 16.22 -30.38 -2.19
C VAL A 39 14.85 -30.28 -1.52
N GLU A 40 14.86 -29.77 -0.30
CA GLU A 40 13.64 -29.48 0.47
C GLU A 40 13.30 -28.00 0.40
N ILE A 41 12.19 -27.71 -0.25
CA ILE A 41 11.66 -26.35 -0.43
C ILE A 41 10.44 -26.21 0.45
N GLU A 42 10.44 -25.19 1.30
CA GLU A 42 9.28 -24.86 2.10
C GLU A 42 8.20 -24.21 1.21
N GLY A 43 7.00 -24.75 1.28
CA GLY A 43 5.79 -24.14 0.77
C GLY A 43 5.31 -23.05 1.73
N PHE A 44 4.71 -21.99 1.19
CA PHE A 44 4.22 -20.87 2.01
C PHE A 44 2.92 -21.18 2.78
N ASP A 45 2.44 -22.42 2.68
CA ASP A 45 1.40 -23.04 3.48
C ASP A 45 1.95 -23.86 4.65
N GLY A 46 3.28 -23.90 4.84
CA GLY A 46 3.95 -24.70 5.87
C GLY A 46 4.18 -26.16 5.47
N GLY A 47 3.78 -26.56 4.27
CA GLY A 47 4.11 -27.87 3.70
C GLY A 47 5.53 -27.90 3.16
N MET A 48 6.14 -29.10 3.08
CA MET A 48 7.43 -29.29 2.43
C MET A 48 7.26 -29.83 1.01
N ILE A 49 8.06 -29.32 0.09
CA ILE A 49 8.14 -29.73 -1.31
C ILE A 49 9.50 -30.40 -1.51
N HIS A 50 9.51 -31.68 -1.85
CA HIS A 50 10.73 -32.46 -2.05
C HIS A 50 10.96 -32.72 -3.55
N TYR A 51 12.15 -32.37 -4.05
CA TYR A 51 12.58 -32.71 -5.41
C TYR A 51 13.99 -33.31 -5.42
N THR A 52 14.25 -34.26 -6.30
CA THR A 52 15.57 -34.89 -6.49
C THR A 52 15.72 -35.37 -7.92
N GLY A 53 16.73 -34.88 -8.65
CA GLY A 53 17.04 -35.39 -9.99
C GLY A 53 15.90 -35.27 -11.02
N VAL A 54 14.95 -34.36 -10.81
CA VAL A 54 13.82 -34.15 -11.73
C VAL A 54 14.10 -32.93 -12.60
N GLU A 55 13.92 -33.08 -13.91
CA GLU A 55 13.97 -31.96 -14.86
C GLU A 55 12.84 -30.97 -14.56
N PHE A 56 13.12 -29.67 -14.59
CA PHE A 56 12.10 -28.64 -14.36
C PHE A 56 11.12 -28.55 -15.53
N SER A 57 10.11 -29.41 -15.50
CA SER A 57 9.02 -29.47 -16.48
C SER A 57 7.73 -29.98 -15.83
N GLY A 58 6.61 -29.87 -16.55
CA GLY A 58 5.32 -30.41 -16.10
C GLY A 58 4.92 -29.99 -14.69
N SER A 59 4.86 -30.96 -13.77
CA SER A 59 4.44 -30.77 -12.37
C SER A 59 5.35 -29.83 -11.59
N ALA A 60 6.67 -29.87 -11.78
CA ALA A 60 7.61 -29.00 -11.07
C ALA A 60 7.37 -27.53 -11.38
N GLN A 61 7.13 -27.22 -12.66
CA GLN A 61 6.80 -25.87 -13.11
C GLN A 61 5.43 -25.42 -12.54
N ILE A 62 4.43 -26.30 -12.50
CA ILE A 62 3.11 -25.98 -11.91
C ILE A 62 3.24 -25.69 -10.41
N VAL A 63 3.99 -26.50 -9.67
CA VAL A 63 4.22 -26.32 -8.23
C VAL A 63 4.96 -25.02 -7.96
N TYR A 64 6.01 -24.72 -8.74
CA TYR A 64 6.74 -23.46 -8.64
C TYR A 64 5.83 -22.24 -8.78
N TRP A 65 5.08 -22.16 -9.89
CA TRP A 65 4.22 -21.02 -10.18
C TRP A 65 3.06 -20.89 -9.19
N SER A 66 2.41 -22.00 -8.84
CA SER A 66 1.30 -21.95 -7.88
C SER A 66 1.74 -21.53 -6.48
N THR A 67 2.95 -21.92 -6.07
CA THR A 67 3.49 -21.60 -4.74
C THR A 67 3.85 -20.13 -4.62
N ILE A 68 4.55 -19.55 -5.61
CA ILE A 68 4.89 -18.12 -5.58
C ILE A 68 3.64 -17.22 -5.72
N GLN A 69 2.63 -17.66 -6.48
CA GLN A 69 1.35 -16.96 -6.59
C GLN A 69 0.61 -16.92 -5.26
N ARG A 70 0.52 -18.07 -4.57
CA ARG A 70 -0.10 -18.16 -3.24
C ARG A 70 0.61 -17.25 -2.23
N TYR A 71 1.94 -17.25 -2.24
CA TYR A 71 2.73 -16.34 -1.42
C TYR A 71 2.43 -14.89 -1.71
N ALA A 72 2.52 -14.46 -2.97
CA ALA A 72 2.31 -13.07 -3.35
C ALA A 72 0.92 -12.58 -2.90
N LYS A 73 -0.12 -13.38 -3.13
CA LYS A 73 -1.49 -13.06 -2.68
C LYS A 73 -1.57 -12.94 -1.16
N LYS A 74 -1.07 -13.94 -0.43
CA LYS A 74 -1.11 -13.95 1.05
C LYS A 74 -0.33 -12.76 1.62
N LYS A 75 0.85 -12.48 1.06
CA LYS A 75 1.72 -11.38 1.49
C LYS A 75 1.05 -10.02 1.25
N VAL A 76 0.44 -9.79 0.09
CA VAL A 76 -0.31 -8.55 -0.18
C VAL A 76 -1.42 -8.35 0.85
N GLN A 77 -2.18 -9.41 1.16
CA GLN A 77 -3.22 -9.36 2.19
C GLN A 77 -2.64 -9.01 3.56
N GLU A 78 -1.61 -9.74 4.02
CA GLU A 78 -0.92 -9.46 5.30
C GLU A 78 -0.43 -8.02 5.41
N LEU A 79 0.14 -7.48 4.33
CA LEU A 79 0.66 -6.11 4.30
C LEU A 79 -0.45 -5.06 4.44
N PHE A 80 -1.60 -5.28 3.78
CA PHE A 80 -2.74 -4.39 3.91
C PHE A 80 -3.44 -4.52 5.27
N ASP A 81 -3.56 -5.73 5.82
CA ASP A 81 -4.14 -5.95 7.15
C ASP A 81 -3.29 -5.24 8.24
N ASN A 82 -1.96 -5.33 8.13
CA ASN A 82 -1.03 -4.60 9.01
C ASN A 82 -1.14 -3.08 8.82
N LEU A 83 -1.21 -2.61 7.57
CA LEU A 83 -1.40 -1.18 7.28
C LEU A 83 -2.67 -0.66 7.96
N GLU A 84 -3.81 -1.35 7.81
CA GLU A 84 -5.07 -0.96 8.45
C GLU A 84 -4.99 -0.92 9.98
N HIS A 85 -4.26 -1.85 10.58
CA HIS A 85 -4.01 -1.84 12.02
C HIS A 85 -3.20 -0.59 12.44
N GLU A 86 -2.13 -0.26 11.71
CA GLU A 86 -1.28 0.89 12.01
C GLU A 86 -1.99 2.23 11.78
N LEU A 87 -2.77 2.37 10.70
CA LEU A 87 -3.42 3.64 10.32
C LEU A 87 -4.28 4.25 11.44
N LYS A 88 -4.93 3.41 12.26
CA LYS A 88 -5.79 3.85 13.36
C LYS A 88 -5.07 4.69 14.41
N GLN A 89 -3.75 4.54 14.52
CA GLN A 89 -2.92 5.23 15.52
C GLN A 89 -2.45 6.61 15.05
N TYR A 90 -2.65 6.94 13.77
CA TYR A 90 -2.13 8.17 13.17
C TYR A 90 -3.24 9.17 12.85
N PRO A 91 -2.93 10.48 12.79
CA PRO A 91 -3.85 11.51 12.28
C PRO A 91 -4.21 11.30 10.81
N VAL A 92 -5.35 11.85 10.40
CA VAL A 92 -5.98 11.63 9.08
C VAL A 92 -5.06 11.98 7.92
N GLU A 93 -4.22 13.00 8.07
CA GLU A 93 -3.28 13.48 7.04
C GLU A 93 -2.20 12.45 6.79
N VAL A 94 -1.65 11.90 7.87
CA VAL A 94 -0.60 10.89 7.80
C VAL A 94 -1.18 9.63 7.16
N ARG A 95 -2.44 9.28 7.47
CA ARG A 95 -3.11 8.12 6.88
C ARG A 95 -3.15 8.18 5.35
N ALA A 96 -3.61 9.29 4.76
CA ALA A 96 -3.69 9.40 3.30
C ALA A 96 -2.34 9.24 2.61
N GLN A 97 -1.30 9.87 3.16
CA GLN A 97 0.04 9.76 2.62
C GLN A 97 0.60 8.35 2.81
N SER A 98 0.44 7.75 3.99
CA SER A 98 0.87 6.38 4.28
C SER A 98 0.20 5.35 3.38
N ILE A 99 -1.09 5.51 3.05
CA ILE A 99 -1.80 4.61 2.13
C ILE A 99 -1.18 4.68 0.73
N SER A 100 -0.98 5.89 0.20
CA SER A 100 -0.40 6.09 -1.14
C SER A 100 1.05 5.58 -1.24
N GLU A 101 1.87 5.86 -0.22
CA GLU A 101 3.23 5.34 -0.11
C GLU A 101 3.23 3.82 -0.04
N SER A 102 2.36 3.23 0.77
CA SER A 102 2.26 1.78 0.94
C SER A 102 1.82 1.08 -0.34
N GLU A 103 0.83 1.62 -1.06
CA GLU A 103 0.44 1.09 -2.36
C GLU A 103 1.63 1.03 -3.33
N SER A 104 2.38 2.12 -3.42
CA SER A 104 3.54 2.22 -4.32
C SER A 104 4.63 1.21 -3.94
N LEU A 105 4.91 1.07 -2.65
CA LEU A 105 5.90 0.13 -2.12
C LEU A 105 5.48 -1.33 -2.35
N ILE A 106 4.23 -1.68 -2.06
CA ILE A 106 3.69 -3.03 -2.25
C ILE A 106 3.72 -3.41 -3.74
N ARG A 107 3.30 -2.51 -4.64
CA ARG A 107 3.37 -2.75 -6.09
C ARG A 107 4.80 -2.99 -6.57
N HIS A 108 5.74 -2.15 -6.12
CA HIS A 108 7.16 -2.32 -6.47
C HIS A 108 7.71 -3.66 -5.98
N PHE A 109 7.38 -4.06 -4.75
CA PHE A 109 7.76 -5.34 -4.18
C PHE A 109 7.22 -6.52 -5.00
N ILE A 110 5.93 -6.52 -5.34
CA ILE A 110 5.33 -7.60 -6.14
C ILE A 110 5.90 -7.67 -7.56
N ASP A 111 6.13 -6.52 -8.20
CA ASP A 111 6.80 -6.47 -9.51
C ASP A 111 8.21 -7.08 -9.46
N LYS A 112 8.97 -6.81 -8.40
CA LYS A 112 10.30 -7.39 -8.19
C LYS A 112 10.25 -8.91 -8.00
N ILE A 113 9.30 -9.41 -7.21
CA ILE A 113 9.06 -10.85 -7.03
C ILE A 113 8.68 -11.49 -8.37
N ARG A 114 7.76 -10.88 -9.12
CA ARG A 114 7.31 -11.36 -10.44
C ARG A 114 8.45 -11.44 -11.44
N LYS A 115 9.24 -10.39 -11.59
CA LYS A 115 10.42 -10.37 -12.47
C LYS A 115 11.42 -11.45 -12.10
N THR A 116 11.69 -11.60 -10.80
CA THR A 116 12.60 -12.64 -10.29
C THR A 116 12.04 -14.04 -10.55
N ALA A 117 10.73 -14.23 -10.41
CA ALA A 117 10.09 -15.51 -10.65
C ALA A 117 10.14 -15.92 -12.13
N ILE A 118 9.90 -14.98 -13.04
CA ILE A 118 10.01 -15.17 -14.50
C ILE A 118 11.46 -15.54 -14.88
N GLU A 119 12.43 -14.83 -14.33
CA GLU A 119 13.83 -15.09 -14.64
C GLU A 119 14.31 -16.45 -14.10
N ASN A 120 13.88 -16.81 -12.89
CA ASN A 120 14.17 -18.15 -12.36
C ASN A 120 13.51 -19.26 -13.18
N ASP A 121 12.25 -19.12 -13.59
CA ASP A 121 11.60 -20.08 -14.50
C ASP A 121 12.37 -20.20 -15.83
N ARG A 122 12.84 -19.07 -16.38
CA ARG A 122 13.65 -19.04 -17.60
C ARG A 122 14.95 -19.82 -17.44
N ILE A 123 15.66 -19.61 -16.32
CA ILE A 123 16.91 -20.30 -16.00
C ILE A 123 16.67 -21.79 -15.82
N LEU A 124 15.64 -22.17 -15.05
CA LEU A 124 15.32 -23.56 -14.74
C LEU A 124 14.90 -24.39 -15.97
N ARG A 125 14.26 -23.75 -16.95
CA ARG A 125 13.95 -24.39 -18.26
C ARG A 125 15.14 -24.43 -19.22
N GLY A 126 16.24 -23.77 -18.89
CA GLY A 126 17.45 -23.79 -19.69
C GLY A 126 18.37 -24.96 -19.34
N ASN A 127 19.33 -25.24 -20.22
CA ASN A 127 20.32 -26.31 -20.04
C ASN A 127 21.72 -25.76 -19.72
N GLY A 128 21.79 -24.56 -19.14
CA GLY A 128 23.04 -23.84 -18.84
C GLY A 128 23.70 -23.14 -20.04
N HIS A 129 23.38 -23.56 -21.27
CA HIS A 129 23.97 -23.00 -22.50
C HIS A 129 22.95 -22.28 -23.38
N ARG A 130 21.71 -22.76 -23.38
CA ARG A 130 20.56 -22.18 -24.09
C ARG A 130 19.42 -21.99 -23.10
N PHE A 131 18.87 -20.78 -23.11
CA PHE A 131 17.73 -20.41 -22.28
C PHE A 131 16.59 -19.95 -23.18
N PRO A 132 15.36 -20.41 -22.95
CA PRO A 132 14.20 -19.93 -23.69
C PRO A 132 13.92 -18.45 -23.39
N SER A 133 13.02 -17.84 -24.17
CA SER A 133 12.54 -16.48 -23.89
C SER A 133 11.83 -16.42 -22.52
N PRO A 134 11.94 -15.27 -21.81
CA PRO A 134 11.15 -15.03 -20.61
C PRO A 134 9.65 -15.16 -20.92
N TYR A 135 8.93 -15.85 -20.05
CA TYR A 135 7.47 -15.98 -20.19
C TYR A 135 6.84 -16.03 -18.80
N ASP A 136 5.78 -15.25 -18.62
CA ASP A 136 5.05 -15.18 -17.37
C ASP A 136 3.85 -16.13 -17.39
N LYS A 137 3.98 -17.27 -16.69
CA LYS A 137 2.87 -18.20 -16.42
C LYS A 137 2.08 -17.84 -15.15
N GLY A 138 2.46 -16.75 -14.49
CA GLY A 138 1.88 -16.28 -13.26
C GLY A 138 0.42 -15.86 -13.41
N ARG A 139 -0.49 -16.51 -12.66
CA ARG A 139 -1.84 -16.02 -12.41
C ARG A 139 -1.84 -15.20 -11.11
N TRP A 140 -1.48 -13.93 -11.24
CA TRP A 140 -1.24 -13.02 -10.10
C TRP A 140 -2.50 -12.49 -9.39
N ALA A 141 -3.64 -13.17 -9.50
CA ALA A 141 -4.90 -12.69 -8.91
C ALA A 141 -4.79 -12.48 -7.39
N GLY A 142 -5.22 -11.31 -6.91
CA GLY A 142 -5.03 -10.86 -5.53
C GLY A 142 -3.67 -10.20 -5.26
N ALA A 143 -2.79 -10.15 -6.25
CA ALA A 143 -1.51 -9.46 -6.21
C ALA A 143 -1.24 -8.69 -7.52
N GLN A 144 -2.25 -8.50 -8.39
CA GLN A 144 -2.10 -7.66 -9.57
C GLN A 144 -2.04 -6.19 -9.17
N ASP A 145 -1.42 -5.36 -10.01
CA ASP A 145 -1.43 -3.90 -9.84
C ASP A 145 -2.83 -3.34 -9.60
N GLN A 146 -3.84 -3.85 -10.32
CA GLN A 146 -5.21 -3.40 -10.15
C GLN A 146 -5.83 -3.86 -8.83
N ASP A 147 -5.54 -5.07 -8.37
CA ASP A 147 -6.01 -5.58 -7.07
C ASP A 147 -5.45 -4.73 -5.93
N ILE A 148 -4.15 -4.40 -5.99
CA ILE A 148 -3.45 -3.59 -4.99
C ILE A 148 -4.00 -2.15 -4.99
N LYS A 149 -4.22 -1.55 -6.17
CA LYS A 149 -4.86 -0.23 -6.30
C LYS A 149 -6.29 -0.23 -5.75
N ASN A 150 -7.09 -1.24 -6.09
CA ASN A 150 -8.45 -1.36 -5.60
C ASN A 150 -8.47 -1.47 -4.07
N ARG A 151 -7.57 -2.27 -3.49
CA ARG A 151 -7.47 -2.42 -2.04
C ARG A 151 -7.01 -1.13 -1.35
N SER A 152 -6.01 -0.46 -1.91
CA SER A 152 -5.56 0.87 -1.46
C SER A 152 -6.70 1.89 -1.48
N ALA A 153 -7.47 1.95 -2.57
CA ALA A 153 -8.62 2.84 -2.70
C ALA A 153 -9.73 2.53 -1.68
N GLN A 154 -10.03 1.25 -1.42
CA GLN A 154 -10.98 0.85 -0.39
C GLN A 154 -10.55 1.32 1.01
N ILE A 155 -9.27 1.11 1.36
CA ILE A 155 -8.72 1.55 2.65
C ILE A 155 -8.74 3.08 2.74
N ARG A 156 -8.34 3.78 1.68
CA ARG A 156 -8.42 5.25 1.60
C ARG A 156 -9.84 5.75 1.85
N HIS A 157 -10.83 5.12 1.22
CA HIS A 157 -12.22 5.49 1.40
C HIS A 157 -12.63 5.42 2.88
N ILE A 158 -12.30 4.30 3.53
CA ILE A 158 -12.67 4.03 4.94
C ILE A 158 -11.95 4.98 5.91
N TYR A 159 -10.63 5.13 5.76
CA TYR A 159 -9.78 5.78 6.77
C TYR A 159 -9.47 7.26 6.49
N TYR A 160 -9.90 7.79 5.34
CA TYR A 160 -9.67 9.18 4.95
C TYR A 160 -10.92 9.84 4.33
N ASP A 161 -11.44 9.34 3.21
CA ASP A 161 -12.46 10.07 2.44
C ASP A 161 -13.76 10.30 3.24
N ILE A 162 -14.19 9.32 4.06
CA ILE A 162 -15.37 9.46 4.93
C ILE A 162 -15.17 10.55 5.98
N GLU A 163 -14.00 10.62 6.60
CA GLU A 163 -13.69 11.62 7.64
C GLU A 163 -13.63 13.03 7.04
N VAL A 164 -12.98 13.18 5.88
CA VAL A 164 -12.93 14.46 5.14
C VAL A 164 -14.34 14.91 4.74
N SER A 165 -15.16 14.01 4.22
CA SER A 165 -16.55 14.33 3.85
C SER A 165 -17.37 14.80 5.06
N ARG A 166 -17.17 14.17 6.23
CA ARG A 166 -17.80 14.58 7.48
C ARG A 166 -17.33 15.96 7.93
N LEU A 167 -16.03 16.23 7.86
CA LEU A 167 -15.45 17.54 8.17
C LEU A 167 -16.06 18.64 7.30
N VAL A 168 -16.07 18.44 5.99
CA VAL A 168 -16.63 19.38 5.02
C VAL A 168 -18.09 19.68 5.32
N LYS A 169 -18.89 18.64 5.59
CA LYS A 169 -20.30 18.79 5.97
C LYS A 169 -20.46 19.59 7.26
N ASN A 170 -19.66 19.30 8.28
CA ASN A 170 -19.72 19.99 9.57
C ASN A 170 -19.37 21.48 9.43
N ILE A 171 -18.31 21.81 8.67
CA ILE A 171 -17.94 23.21 8.37
C ILE A 171 -19.08 23.92 7.65
N LYS A 172 -19.59 23.34 6.55
CA LYS A 172 -20.72 23.92 5.77
C LYS A 172 -21.95 24.20 6.64
N SER A 173 -22.24 23.35 7.63
CA SER A 173 -23.41 23.56 8.52
C SER A 173 -23.27 24.69 9.55
N HIS A 174 -22.06 25.20 9.80
CA HIS A 174 -21.80 26.25 10.79
C HIS A 174 -21.25 27.54 10.18
N VAL A 175 -20.87 27.52 8.90
CA VAL A 175 -20.21 28.64 8.23
C VAL A 175 -21.10 29.87 8.10
N ASP A 176 -22.42 29.67 7.93
CA ASP A 176 -23.41 30.76 7.83
C ASP A 176 -23.61 31.53 9.15
N LEU A 177 -23.10 31.01 10.26
CA LEU A 177 -23.11 31.69 11.57
C LEU A 177 -21.91 32.65 11.75
N LEU A 178 -21.01 32.69 10.78
CA LEU A 178 -19.87 33.62 10.73
C LEU A 178 -20.25 34.91 9.98
N PRO A 179 -19.53 36.02 10.22
CA PRO A 179 -19.64 37.21 9.39
C PRO A 179 -19.48 36.89 7.90
N ALA A 180 -20.30 37.53 7.05
CA ALA A 180 -20.43 37.20 5.63
C ALA A 180 -19.08 37.04 4.90
N ARG A 181 -18.15 37.99 5.11
CA ARG A 181 -16.82 37.96 4.48
C ARG A 181 -16.01 36.70 4.83
N GLN A 182 -16.14 36.20 6.05
CA GLN A 182 -15.44 34.98 6.48
C GLN A 182 -16.16 33.73 6.01
N SER A 183 -17.49 33.75 6.00
CA SER A 183 -18.30 32.65 5.46
C SER A 183 -17.93 32.37 4.00
N ASP A 184 -17.91 33.41 3.16
CA ASP A 184 -17.56 33.30 1.74
C ASP A 184 -16.15 32.72 1.53
N GLN A 185 -15.16 33.19 2.30
CA GLN A 185 -13.79 32.71 2.20
C GLN A 185 -13.65 31.23 2.60
N ILE A 186 -14.36 30.80 3.63
CA ILE A 186 -14.35 29.41 4.07
C ILE A 186 -15.05 28.52 3.05
N LEU A 187 -16.20 28.94 2.51
CA LEU A 187 -16.93 28.17 1.49
C LEU A 187 -16.06 27.94 0.24
N ILE A 188 -15.38 28.97 -0.26
CA ILE A 188 -14.42 28.84 -1.38
C ILE A 188 -13.33 27.83 -1.03
N THR A 189 -12.77 27.92 0.18
CA THR A 189 -11.70 27.02 0.62
C THR A 189 -12.18 25.57 0.74
N VAL A 190 -13.41 25.36 1.20
CA VAL A 190 -14.03 24.04 1.32
C VAL A 190 -14.29 23.41 -0.05
N GLU A 191 -14.75 24.18 -1.04
CA GLU A 191 -14.89 23.69 -2.41
C GLU A 191 -13.53 23.26 -2.99
N GLU A 192 -12.46 23.98 -2.68
CA GLU A 192 -11.11 23.60 -3.09
C GLU A 192 -10.61 22.32 -2.41
N ILE A 193 -11.03 22.03 -1.17
CA ILE A 193 -10.75 20.75 -0.52
C ILE A 193 -11.43 19.60 -1.28
N GLU A 194 -12.70 19.77 -1.68
CA GLU A 194 -13.46 18.77 -2.45
C GLU A 194 -12.82 18.51 -3.83
N LYS A 195 -12.31 19.55 -4.49
CA LYS A 195 -11.63 19.44 -5.81
C LYS A 195 -10.20 18.91 -5.70
N ASN A 196 -9.47 19.29 -4.65
CA ASN A 196 -8.03 19.06 -4.51
C ASN A 196 -7.66 18.49 -3.12
N PRO A 197 -8.11 17.27 -2.78
CA PRO A 197 -7.90 16.69 -1.44
C PRO A 197 -6.41 16.49 -1.09
N SER A 198 -5.52 16.38 -2.09
CA SER A 198 -4.07 16.31 -1.86
C SER A 198 -3.46 17.57 -1.24
N LYS A 199 -4.15 18.72 -1.34
CA LYS A 199 -3.73 20.01 -0.74
C LYS A 199 -4.50 20.35 0.54
N MET A 200 -5.30 19.41 1.05
CA MET A 200 -6.21 19.61 2.18
C MET A 200 -5.55 20.32 3.37
N LYS A 201 -4.36 19.91 3.81
CA LYS A 201 -3.68 20.54 4.96
C LYS A 201 -3.47 22.05 4.77
N GLY A 202 -3.13 22.50 3.57
CA GLY A 202 -2.96 23.92 3.28
C GLY A 202 -4.29 24.67 3.38
N PHE A 203 -5.36 24.06 2.86
CA PHE A 203 -6.71 24.61 2.95
C PHE A 203 -7.24 24.64 4.38
N LEU A 204 -7.05 23.58 5.16
CA LEU A 204 -7.47 23.53 6.56
C LEU A 204 -6.74 24.56 7.42
N LYS A 205 -5.44 24.81 7.17
CA LYS A 205 -4.72 25.92 7.80
C LYS A 205 -5.28 27.29 7.41
N SER A 206 -5.66 27.47 6.15
CA SER A 206 -6.32 28.70 5.70
C SER A 206 -7.64 28.91 6.44
N ILE A 207 -8.47 27.88 6.57
CA ILE A 207 -9.72 27.94 7.35
C ILE A 207 -9.41 28.29 8.81
N GLN A 208 -8.41 27.63 9.43
CA GLN A 208 -7.98 27.92 10.81
C GLN A 208 -7.64 29.41 11.00
N THR A 209 -6.81 29.98 10.13
CA THR A 209 -6.43 31.40 10.19
C THR A 209 -7.64 32.33 10.04
N ILE A 210 -8.60 31.98 9.17
CA ILE A 210 -9.83 32.78 8.99
C ILE A 210 -10.66 32.78 10.28
N VAL A 211 -10.85 31.62 10.93
CA VAL A 211 -11.69 31.52 12.14
C VAL A 211 -11.01 32.06 13.40
N GLU A 212 -9.68 32.03 13.49
CA GLU A 212 -8.92 32.68 14.58
C GLU A 212 -9.14 34.19 14.63
N GLY A 213 -9.40 34.83 13.48
CA GLY A 213 -9.80 36.24 13.39
C GLY A 213 -11.16 36.57 14.00
N THR A 214 -11.88 35.57 14.54
CA THR A 214 -13.23 35.66 15.12
C THR A 214 -13.35 34.94 16.45
N ALA A 215 -12.31 34.99 17.28
CA ALA A 215 -12.24 34.23 18.53
C ALA A 215 -13.42 34.44 19.52
N SER A 216 -14.23 35.50 19.37
CA SER A 216 -15.44 35.74 20.16
C SER A 216 -16.72 35.06 19.63
N ASN A 217 -16.69 34.44 18.44
CA ASN A 217 -17.84 33.76 17.85
C ASN A 217 -17.84 32.26 18.18
N VAL A 218 -18.95 31.77 18.72
CA VAL A 218 -19.16 30.37 19.10
C VAL A 218 -19.02 29.42 17.90
N ALA A 219 -19.46 29.82 16.70
CA ALA A 219 -19.30 29.04 15.48
C ALA A 219 -17.82 28.85 15.10
N SER A 220 -16.98 29.86 15.35
CA SER A 220 -15.54 29.78 15.14
C SER A 220 -14.90 28.75 16.06
N THR A 221 -15.34 28.67 17.31
CA THR A 221 -14.91 27.62 18.25
C THR A 221 -15.30 26.23 17.73
N TYR A 222 -16.53 26.03 17.27
CA TYR A 222 -16.94 24.72 16.71
C TYR A 222 -16.11 24.33 15.49
N ILE A 223 -15.88 25.26 14.56
CA ILE A 223 -15.06 25.00 13.38
C ILE A 223 -13.62 24.65 13.80
N GLN A 224 -13.03 25.37 14.76
CA GLN A 224 -11.71 25.02 15.29
C GLN A 224 -11.67 23.61 15.89
N GLU A 225 -12.69 23.19 16.66
CA GLU A 225 -12.78 21.83 17.18
C GLU A 225 -12.85 20.78 16.06
N PHE A 226 -13.56 21.05 14.97
CA PHE A 226 -13.62 20.13 13.83
C PHE A 226 -12.27 19.99 13.11
N LEU A 227 -11.43 21.02 13.13
CA LEU A 227 -10.12 21.01 12.47
C LEU A 227 -9.04 20.25 13.26
N LYS A 228 -9.15 20.14 14.59
CA LYS A 228 -8.12 19.52 15.45
C LYS A 228 -7.67 18.12 15.01
N PRO A 229 -8.56 17.17 14.65
CA PRO A 229 -8.14 15.84 14.21
C PRO A 229 -7.28 15.84 12.95
N PHE A 230 -7.30 16.94 12.19
CA PHE A 230 -6.66 17.09 10.88
C PHE A 230 -5.44 18.02 10.87
N LEU A 231 -5.26 18.83 11.91
CA LEU A 231 -4.11 19.74 12.00
C LEU A 231 -3.07 19.26 13.01
N GLY A 232 -3.43 18.27 13.83
CA GLY A 232 -2.65 17.86 14.98
C GLY A 232 -2.80 18.86 16.14
N PRO A 233 -2.18 18.58 17.30
CA PRO A 233 -2.01 19.57 18.36
C PRO A 233 -1.14 20.75 17.91
#